data_AF-A0A0K9UIK6-F1
#
_entry.id   AF-A0A0K9UIK6-F1
#
_cell.length_a   1.000
_cell.length_b   1.000
_cell.length_c   1.000
_cell.angle_alpha   90.00
_cell.angle_beta   90.00
_cell.angle_gamma   90.00
#
_symmetry.space_group_name_H-M   'P 1'
#
loop_
_entity.id
_entity.type
_entity.pdbx_description
1 polymer ?
#
loop_
_entity_poly.entity_id
_entity_poly.type
_entity_poly.pdbx_seq_one_letter_code
_entity_poly.pdbx_strand_id
1 'polypeptide(L)'
;MRCQPLRRALGILEGALSDIILTILASVTASSVASAVIVWLSKTWITERVKSSIKHEYDLKLESYKAKVEIEKTAAIENIKSALKDSTFKRELRFSMLHGKRSEVISDLHAHLQDTIMFLRHYYDASCSHGDFDKLNESTLKLSNFLRVNRLFLPDDIEVKVDDLCDKILDSSQLEKDINFDVEDEIKPLFSAIKKEMKKLLDDDI
;
A
#
# COMPACT_ATOMS: atom_id res chain seq x y z
N MET A 1 -34.16 -68.79 100.40
CA MET A 1 -34.84 -68.89 99.10
C MET A 1 -36.00 -67.89 99.14
N ARG A 2 -36.29 -66.96 98.22
CA ARG A 2 -36.01 -66.85 96.80
C ARG A 2 -36.49 -65.44 96.36
N CYS A 3 -35.59 -64.50 96.07
CA CYS A 3 -35.90 -63.24 95.37
C CYS A 3 -34.82 -62.93 94.31
N GLN A 4 -34.51 -63.90 93.45
CA GLN A 4 -33.67 -63.73 92.26
C GLN A 4 -34.39 -63.35 90.94
N PRO A 5 -35.71 -63.56 90.74
CA PRO A 5 -36.29 -63.40 89.39
C PRO A 5 -36.55 -61.94 88.99
N LEU A 6 -36.89 -61.07 89.95
CA LEU A 6 -37.26 -59.67 89.68
C LEU A 6 -36.07 -58.79 89.24
N ARG A 7 -34.87 -59.04 89.78
CA ARG A 7 -33.66 -58.31 89.40
C ARG A 7 -33.19 -58.66 87.98
N ARG A 8 -33.46 -59.88 87.51
CA ARG A 8 -33.16 -60.30 86.14
C ARG A 8 -34.13 -59.67 85.14
N ALA A 9 -35.43 -59.60 85.47
CA ALA A 9 -36.42 -58.98 84.60
C ALA A 9 -36.18 -57.48 84.37
N LEU A 10 -35.73 -56.75 85.40
CA LEU A 10 -35.42 -55.31 85.29
C LEU A 10 -34.20 -55.05 84.39
N GLY A 11 -33.13 -55.86 84.51
CA GLY A 11 -31.94 -55.72 83.67
C GLY A 11 -32.15 -56.12 82.20
N ILE A 12 -33.10 -57.02 81.93
CA ILE A 12 -33.51 -57.36 80.56
C ILE A 12 -34.23 -56.18 79.90
N LEU A 13 -35.03 -55.42 80.66
CA LEU A 13 -35.76 -54.27 80.14
C LEU A 13 -34.84 -53.07 79.85
N GLU A 14 -33.85 -52.78 80.72
CA GLU A 14 -32.85 -51.73 80.47
C GLU A 14 -32.00 -52.02 79.22
N GLY A 15 -31.56 -53.27 79.03
CA GLY A 15 -30.80 -53.67 77.84
C GLY A 15 -31.62 -53.54 76.55
N ALA A 16 -32.90 -53.94 76.59
CA ALA A 16 -33.80 -53.78 75.44
C ALA A 16 -34.03 -52.31 75.08
N LEU A 17 -34.12 -51.42 76.08
CA LEU A 17 -34.31 -49.98 75.87
C LEU A 17 -33.07 -49.30 75.28
N SER A 18 -31.86 -49.68 75.72
CA SER A 18 -30.62 -49.15 75.16
C SER A 18 -30.41 -49.53 73.70
N ASP A 19 -30.74 -50.78 73.33
CA ASP A 19 -30.60 -51.25 71.95
C ASP A 19 -31.58 -50.54 71.00
N ILE A 20 -32.81 -50.27 71.44
CA ILE A 20 -33.79 -49.53 70.64
C ILE A 20 -33.34 -48.08 70.43
N ILE A 21 -32.82 -47.41 71.47
CA ILE A 21 -32.31 -46.03 71.35
C ILE A 21 -31.09 -45.97 70.42
N LEU A 22 -30.16 -46.92 70.54
CA LEU A 22 -29.01 -47.04 69.64
C LEU A 22 -29.43 -47.28 68.19
N THR A 23 -30.44 -48.14 67.97
CA THR A 23 -30.96 -48.47 66.63
C THR A 23 -31.66 -47.26 65.99
N ILE A 24 -32.42 -46.47 66.76
CA ILE A 24 -33.07 -45.25 66.28
C ILE A 24 -32.02 -44.16 65.99
N LEU A 25 -31.05 -43.96 66.87
CA LEU A 25 -29.99 -42.97 66.67
C LEU A 25 -29.13 -43.32 65.45
N ALA A 26 -28.78 -44.61 65.28
CA ALA A 26 -28.04 -45.11 64.13
C ALA A 26 -28.80 -44.98 62.82
N SER A 27 -30.11 -45.23 62.81
CA SER A 27 -30.94 -45.11 61.59
C SER A 27 -31.19 -43.64 61.19
N VAL A 28 -31.34 -42.74 62.16
CA VAL A 28 -31.48 -41.30 61.91
C VAL A 28 -30.15 -40.66 61.45
N THR A 29 -29.02 -41.06 62.04
CA THR A 29 -27.70 -40.59 61.60
C THR A 29 -27.31 -41.15 60.23
N ALA A 30 -27.58 -42.43 59.96
CA ALA A 30 -27.33 -43.02 58.64
C ALA A 30 -28.12 -42.29 57.53
N SER A 31 -29.38 -41.93 57.80
CA SER A 31 -30.25 -41.27 56.81
C SER A 31 -29.87 -39.81 56.55
N SER A 32 -29.42 -39.07 57.57
CA SER A 32 -28.97 -37.68 57.41
C SER A 32 -27.62 -37.58 56.68
N VAL A 33 -26.71 -38.52 56.92
CA VAL A 33 -25.44 -38.60 56.19
C VAL A 33 -25.68 -38.95 54.72
N ALA A 34 -26.53 -39.93 54.44
CA ALA A 34 -26.85 -40.33 53.07
C ALA A 34 -27.46 -39.17 52.26
N SER A 35 -28.41 -38.44 52.83
CA SER A 35 -29.02 -37.28 52.17
C SER A 35 -28.03 -36.13 51.95
N ALA A 36 -27.14 -35.85 52.91
CA ALA A 36 -26.09 -34.84 52.74
C ALA A 36 -25.13 -35.20 51.59
N VAL A 37 -24.73 -36.47 51.47
CA VAL A 37 -23.87 -36.96 50.39
C VAL A 37 -24.56 -36.83 49.02
N ILE A 38 -25.84 -37.19 48.93
CA ILE A 38 -26.61 -37.06 47.68
C ILE A 38 -26.76 -35.60 47.26
N VAL A 39 -27.06 -34.70 48.20
CA VAL A 39 -27.16 -33.26 47.92
C VAL A 39 -25.82 -32.69 47.49
N TRP A 40 -24.73 -33.10 48.15
CA TRP A 40 -23.38 -32.66 47.80
C TRP A 40 -22.94 -33.14 46.42
N LEU A 41 -23.19 -34.41 46.07
CA LEU A 41 -22.92 -34.96 44.75
C LEU A 41 -23.75 -34.26 43.66
N SER A 42 -25.05 -34.06 43.91
CA SER A 42 -25.95 -33.38 42.98
C SER A 42 -25.48 -31.95 42.71
N LYS A 43 -25.11 -31.21 43.77
CA LYS A 43 -24.59 -29.84 43.64
C LYS A 43 -23.29 -29.80 42.86
N THR A 44 -22.38 -30.74 43.12
CA THR A 44 -21.07 -30.80 42.44
C THR A 44 -21.25 -31.11 40.96
N TRP A 45 -22.06 -32.13 40.63
CA TRP A 45 -22.35 -32.53 39.26
C TRP A 45 -23.03 -31.43 38.44
N ILE A 46 -24.05 -30.77 39.01
CA ILE A 46 -24.75 -29.64 38.35
C ILE A 46 -23.80 -28.46 38.13
N THR A 47 -23.00 -28.10 39.14
CA THR A 47 -22.06 -26.98 39.04
C THR A 47 -21.02 -27.22 37.96
N GLU A 48 -20.49 -28.45 37.89
CA GLU A 48 -19.47 -28.84 36.94
C GLU A 48 -20.02 -28.88 35.51
N ARG A 49 -21.25 -29.38 35.32
CA ARG A 49 -21.88 -29.37 34.00
C ARG A 49 -22.26 -27.99 33.50
N VAL A 50 -22.80 -27.13 34.37
CA VAL A 50 -23.14 -25.75 34.01
C VAL A 50 -21.86 -24.96 33.72
N LYS A 51 -20.79 -25.13 34.51
CA LYS A 51 -19.48 -24.52 34.19
C LYS A 51 -18.94 -25.02 32.86
N SER A 52 -19.03 -26.31 32.58
CA SER A 52 -18.53 -26.91 31.34
C SER A 52 -19.27 -26.38 30.12
N SER A 53 -20.60 -26.29 30.16
CA SER A 53 -21.38 -25.75 29.03
C SER A 53 -21.12 -24.26 28.81
N ILE A 54 -21.03 -23.49 29.89
CA ILE A 54 -20.75 -22.05 29.81
C ILE A 54 -19.35 -21.80 29.26
N LYS A 55 -18.33 -22.52 29.75
CA LYS A 55 -16.96 -22.40 29.23
C LYS A 55 -16.89 -22.74 27.75
N HIS A 56 -17.52 -23.85 27.34
CA HIS A 56 -17.53 -24.23 25.94
C HIS A 56 -18.14 -23.14 25.05
N GLU A 57 -19.28 -22.57 25.45
CA GLU A 57 -19.89 -21.45 24.71
C GLU A 57 -19.00 -20.20 24.68
N TYR A 58 -18.32 -19.87 25.77
CA TYR A 58 -17.39 -18.73 25.81
C TYR A 58 -16.17 -18.97 24.93
N ASP A 59 -15.59 -20.18 24.96
CA ASP A 59 -14.45 -20.55 24.13
C ASP A 59 -14.83 -20.50 22.65
N LEU A 60 -16.01 -21.02 22.29
CA LEU A 60 -16.52 -21.00 20.92
C LEU A 60 -16.81 -19.57 20.44
N LYS A 61 -17.40 -18.72 21.30
CA LYS A 61 -17.58 -17.29 20.99
C LYS A 61 -16.22 -16.61 20.83
N LEU A 62 -15.27 -16.86 21.71
CA LEU A 62 -13.93 -16.27 21.66
C LEU A 62 -13.20 -16.66 20.37
N GLU A 63 -13.23 -17.93 19.98
CA GLU A 63 -12.68 -18.41 18.72
C GLU A 63 -13.37 -17.76 17.53
N SER A 64 -14.71 -17.64 17.55
CA SER A 64 -15.45 -16.99 16.48
C SER A 64 -15.09 -15.51 16.33
N TYR A 65 -14.89 -14.79 17.44
CA TYR A 65 -14.48 -13.39 17.40
C TYR A 65 -13.05 -13.24 16.90
N LYS A 66 -12.13 -14.10 17.34
CA LYS A 66 -10.75 -14.13 16.82
C LYS A 66 -10.74 -14.39 15.32
N ALA A 67 -11.50 -15.37 14.85
CA ALA A 67 -11.61 -15.70 13.43
C ALA A 67 -12.17 -14.51 12.63
N LYS A 68 -13.26 -13.87 13.10
CA LYS A 68 -13.84 -12.70 12.45
C LYS A 68 -12.85 -11.54 12.36
N VAL A 69 -12.16 -11.22 13.46
CA VAL A 69 -11.16 -10.15 13.49
C VAL A 69 -10.01 -10.44 12.53
N GLU A 70 -9.52 -11.67 12.45
CA GLU A 70 -8.46 -12.03 11.52
C GLU A 70 -8.92 -11.97 10.05
N ILE A 71 -10.15 -12.38 9.74
CA ILE A 71 -10.72 -12.23 8.41
C ILE A 71 -10.84 -10.75 8.04
N GLU A 72 -11.39 -9.92 8.93
CA GLU A 72 -11.54 -8.48 8.70
C GLU A 72 -10.19 -7.78 8.52
N LYS A 73 -9.19 -8.11 9.34
CA LYS A 73 -7.83 -7.59 9.18
C LYS A 73 -7.23 -7.99 7.85
N THR A 74 -7.32 -9.27 7.49
CA THR A 74 -6.72 -9.78 6.26
C THR A 74 -7.37 -9.13 5.04
N ALA A 75 -8.70 -9.02 5.03
CA ALA A 75 -9.45 -8.33 3.98
C ALA A 75 -9.09 -6.83 3.91
N ALA A 76 -8.96 -6.14 5.05
CA ALA A 76 -8.56 -4.74 5.08
C ALA A 76 -7.13 -4.53 4.56
N ILE A 77 -6.18 -5.38 4.96
CA ILE A 77 -4.79 -5.35 4.48
C ILE A 77 -4.74 -5.60 2.97
N GLU A 78 -5.48 -6.59 2.48
CA GLU A 78 -5.54 -6.92 1.06
C GLU A 78 -6.13 -5.78 0.25
N ASN A 79 -7.23 -5.18 0.71
CA ASN A 79 -7.84 -4.02 0.07
C ASN A 79 -6.90 -2.82 0.03
N ILE A 80 -6.24 -2.48 1.15
CA ILE A 80 -5.27 -1.37 1.20
C ILE A 80 -4.09 -1.66 0.26
N LYS A 81 -3.60 -2.90 0.24
CA LYS A 81 -2.49 -3.32 -0.63
C LYS A 81 -2.88 -3.26 -2.10
N SER A 82 -4.10 -3.68 -2.46
CA SER A 82 -4.67 -3.56 -3.80
C SER A 82 -4.76 -2.08 -4.21
N ALA A 83 -5.37 -1.24 -3.38
CA ALA A 83 -5.51 0.19 -3.66
C ALA A 83 -4.15 0.89 -3.82
N LEU A 84 -3.16 0.53 -3.00
CA LEU A 84 -1.81 1.07 -3.11
C LEU A 84 -1.17 0.65 -4.44
N LYS A 85 -1.23 -0.65 -4.78
CA LYS A 85 -0.71 -1.17 -6.06
C LYS A 85 -1.33 -0.48 -7.27
N ASP A 86 -2.65 -0.27 -7.28
CA ASP A 86 -3.33 0.43 -8.37
C ASP A 86 -2.86 1.89 -8.49
N SER A 87 -2.68 2.57 -7.35
CA SER A 87 -2.22 3.96 -7.33
C SER A 87 -0.76 4.09 -7.80
N THR A 88 0.09 3.15 -7.43
CA THR A 88 1.50 3.07 -7.86
C THR A 88 1.58 2.74 -9.34
N PHE A 89 0.85 1.72 -9.80
CA PHE A 89 0.81 1.35 -11.21
C PHE A 89 0.32 2.49 -12.10
N LYS A 90 -0.73 3.21 -11.70
CA LYS A 90 -1.20 4.40 -12.43
C LYS A 90 -0.14 5.50 -12.48
N ARG A 91 0.64 5.67 -11.40
CA ARG A 91 1.72 6.66 -11.35
C ARG A 91 2.88 6.26 -12.25
N GLU A 92 3.32 5.02 -12.16
CA GLU A 92 4.37 4.45 -13.02
C GLU A 92 3.97 4.54 -14.50
N LEU A 93 2.73 4.20 -14.83
CA LEU A 93 2.23 4.27 -16.21
C LEU A 93 2.12 5.71 -16.71
N ARG A 94 1.63 6.65 -15.89
CA ARG A 94 1.63 8.08 -16.25
C ARG A 94 3.03 8.62 -16.41
N PHE A 95 3.96 8.24 -15.54
CA PHE A 95 5.35 8.63 -15.60
C PHE A 95 6.00 8.08 -16.87
N SER A 96 5.86 6.78 -17.14
CA SER A 96 6.35 6.14 -18.37
C SER A 96 5.75 6.75 -19.64
N MET A 97 4.44 7.01 -19.68
CA MET A 97 3.81 7.68 -20.83
C MET A 97 4.30 9.11 -21.01
N LEU A 98 4.44 9.87 -19.92
CA LEU A 98 4.94 11.24 -19.96
C LEU A 98 6.41 11.27 -20.38
N HIS A 99 7.24 10.38 -19.84
CA HIS A 99 8.66 10.25 -20.18
C HIS A 99 8.87 9.76 -21.61
N GLY A 100 8.06 8.80 -22.07
CA GLY A 100 8.05 8.36 -23.47
C GLY A 100 7.69 9.50 -24.41
N LYS A 101 6.64 10.28 -24.09
CA LYS A 101 6.26 11.45 -24.90
C LYS A 101 7.32 12.56 -24.86
N ARG A 102 7.95 12.78 -23.70
CA ARG A 102 9.08 13.73 -23.56
C ARG A 102 10.28 13.31 -24.40
N SER A 103 10.64 12.03 -24.39
CA SER A 103 11.73 11.48 -25.20
C SER A 103 11.47 11.67 -26.70
N GLU A 104 10.26 11.37 -27.15
CA GLU A 104 9.82 11.60 -28.54
C GLU A 104 9.92 13.10 -28.91
N VAL A 105 9.37 13.99 -28.08
CA VAL A 105 9.38 15.44 -28.33
C VAL A 105 10.82 16.01 -28.34
N ILE A 106 11.69 15.54 -27.45
CA ILE A 106 13.10 15.99 -27.41
C ILE A 106 13.86 15.48 -28.64
N SER A 107 13.59 14.25 -29.09
CA SER A 107 14.18 13.69 -30.31
C SER A 107 13.74 14.47 -31.56
N ASP A 108 12.45 14.76 -31.68
CA ASP A 108 11.90 15.53 -32.80
C ASP A 108 12.41 16.98 -32.80
N LEU A 109 12.52 17.60 -31.61
CA LEU A 109 13.13 18.92 -31.46
C LEU A 109 14.56 18.94 -31.97
N HIS A 110 15.35 17.93 -31.60
CA HIS A 110 16.73 17.79 -32.04
C HIS A 110 16.83 17.67 -33.57
N ALA A 111 15.94 16.88 -34.19
CA ALA A 111 15.88 16.74 -35.65
C ALA A 111 15.55 18.08 -36.34
N HIS A 112 14.53 18.79 -35.87
CA HIS A 112 14.15 20.10 -36.42
C HIS A 112 15.24 21.17 -36.25
N LEU A 113 15.97 21.15 -35.14
CA LEU A 113 17.12 22.02 -34.93
C LEU A 113 18.25 21.70 -35.92
N GLN A 114 18.58 20.42 -36.11
CA GLN A 114 19.62 20.01 -37.07
C GLN A 114 19.26 20.40 -38.50
N ASP A 115 18.00 20.20 -38.91
CA ASP A 115 17.54 20.61 -40.25
C ASP A 115 17.72 22.11 -40.45
N THR A 116 17.28 22.92 -39.47
CA THR A 116 17.39 24.39 -39.54
C THR A 116 18.85 24.83 -39.65
N ILE A 117 19.75 24.23 -38.86
CA ILE A 117 21.18 24.54 -38.88
C ILE A 117 21.84 24.11 -40.19
N MET A 118 21.47 22.94 -40.72
CA MET A 118 21.97 22.46 -41.99
C MET A 118 21.62 23.43 -43.11
N PHE A 119 20.36 23.89 -43.18
CA PHE A 119 19.96 24.89 -44.17
C PHE A 119 20.59 26.26 -43.92
N LEU A 120 20.80 26.66 -42.67
CA LEU A 120 21.48 27.92 -42.33
C LEU A 120 22.95 27.89 -42.75
N ARG A 121 23.64 26.76 -42.57
CA ARG A 121 25.02 26.57 -43.04
C ARG A 121 25.10 26.59 -44.57
N HIS A 122 24.16 25.94 -45.26
CA HIS A 122 24.05 26.03 -46.72
C HIS A 122 23.74 27.45 -47.22
N TYR A 123 23.07 28.27 -46.39
CA TYR A 123 22.81 29.67 -46.71
C TYR A 123 24.07 30.54 -46.62
N TYR A 124 24.93 30.29 -45.62
CA TYR A 124 26.13 31.10 -45.38
C TYR A 124 27.32 30.68 -46.26
N ASP A 125 27.43 29.39 -46.59
CA ASP A 125 28.36 28.92 -47.61
C ASP A 125 27.82 29.34 -48.98
N ALA A 126 28.55 30.17 -49.73
CA ALA A 126 28.09 31.01 -50.86
C ALA A 126 27.52 30.29 -52.12
N SER A 127 27.00 29.07 -51.96
CA SER A 127 26.47 28.17 -52.98
C SER A 127 24.94 28.28 -53.20
N CYS A 128 24.29 29.30 -52.65
CA CYS A 128 22.83 29.38 -52.58
C CYS A 128 22.13 29.48 -53.95
N SER A 129 21.24 28.53 -54.22
CA SER A 129 20.17 28.71 -55.20
C SER A 129 18.98 29.41 -54.53
N HIS A 130 18.13 30.11 -55.28
CA HIS A 130 16.95 30.81 -54.74
C HIS A 130 16.03 29.87 -53.92
N GLY A 131 16.01 28.57 -54.25
CA GLY A 131 15.25 27.56 -53.53
C GLY A 131 15.81 27.13 -52.17
N ASP A 132 17.02 27.55 -51.79
CA ASP A 132 17.59 27.20 -50.48
C ASP A 132 17.15 28.16 -49.37
N PHE A 133 16.83 29.41 -49.71
CA PHE A 133 16.18 30.35 -48.80
C PHE A 133 14.75 29.93 -48.46
N ASP A 134 14.00 29.44 -49.46
CA ASP A 134 12.64 28.92 -49.25
C ASP A 134 12.64 27.71 -48.29
N LYS A 135 13.62 26.81 -48.43
CA LYS A 135 13.78 25.64 -47.54
C LYS A 135 14.23 26.03 -46.13
N LEU A 136 15.08 27.05 -46.00
CA LEU A 136 15.48 27.60 -44.70
C LEU A 136 14.27 28.20 -43.98
N ASN A 137 13.48 29.01 -44.69
CA ASN A 137 12.27 29.61 -44.15
C ASN A 137 11.24 28.53 -43.78
N GLU A 138 11.04 27.52 -44.62
CA GLU A 138 10.14 26.39 -44.34
C GLU A 138 10.56 25.61 -43.08
N SER A 139 11.86 25.34 -42.92
CA SER A 139 12.39 24.60 -41.77
C SER A 139 12.29 25.41 -40.47
N THR A 140 12.54 26.72 -40.54
CA THR A 140 12.38 27.65 -39.42
C THR A 140 10.91 27.76 -39.00
N LEU A 141 9.97 27.77 -39.96
CA LEU A 141 8.54 27.73 -39.69
C LEU A 141 8.09 26.39 -39.08
N LYS A 142 8.67 25.27 -39.50
CA LYS A 142 8.39 23.95 -38.89
C LYS A 142 8.87 23.90 -37.44
N LEU A 143 10.10 24.34 -37.17
CA LEU A 143 10.67 24.40 -35.83
C LEU A 143 9.85 25.30 -34.89
N SER A 144 9.52 26.52 -35.31
CA SER A 144 8.72 27.45 -34.50
C SER A 144 7.31 26.93 -34.20
N ASN A 145 6.65 26.32 -35.19
CA ASN A 145 5.35 25.68 -34.97
C ASN A 145 5.45 24.47 -34.03
N PHE A 146 6.49 23.66 -34.16
CA PHE A 146 6.73 22.50 -33.30
C PHE A 146 6.94 22.93 -31.84
N LEU A 147 7.76 23.96 -31.61
CA LEU A 147 8.01 24.53 -30.28
C LEU A 147 6.74 25.09 -29.65
N ARG A 148 5.91 25.80 -30.43
CA ARG A 148 4.64 26.35 -29.94
C ARG A 148 3.67 25.26 -29.48
N VAL A 149 3.59 24.14 -30.20
CA VAL A 149 2.64 23.05 -29.90
C VAL A 149 3.13 22.15 -28.77
N ASN A 150 4.44 21.89 -28.70
CA ASN A 150 5.02 20.93 -27.76
C ASN A 150 5.64 21.54 -26.51
N ARG A 151 5.50 22.86 -26.31
CA ARG A 151 6.07 23.62 -25.17
C ARG A 151 5.84 22.96 -23.81
N LEU A 152 4.64 22.42 -23.58
CA LEU A 152 4.27 21.76 -22.31
C LEU A 152 5.13 20.53 -21.97
N PHE A 153 5.72 19.90 -22.98
CA PHE A 153 6.51 18.68 -22.83
C PHE A 153 8.02 18.95 -22.76
N LEU A 154 8.47 20.19 -22.98
CA LEU A 154 9.88 20.54 -22.85
C LEU A 154 10.25 20.68 -21.37
N PRO A 155 11.45 20.24 -20.95
CA PRO A 155 12.02 20.57 -19.65
C PRO A 155 12.33 22.06 -19.54
N ASP A 156 12.13 22.65 -18.35
CA ASP A 156 12.38 24.08 -18.06
C ASP A 156 13.79 24.53 -18.51
N ASP A 157 14.82 23.69 -18.30
CA ASP A 157 16.20 23.95 -18.69
C ASP A 157 16.41 24.08 -20.22
N ILE A 158 15.59 23.37 -21.02
CA ILE A 158 15.65 23.40 -22.49
C ILE A 158 14.82 24.57 -23.01
N GLU A 159 13.67 24.84 -22.40
CA GLU A 159 12.80 25.96 -22.75
C GLU A 159 13.55 27.29 -22.67
N VAL A 160 14.23 27.56 -21.56
CA VAL A 160 15.02 28.80 -21.36
C VAL A 160 16.11 28.95 -22.43
N LYS A 161 16.74 27.85 -22.85
CA LYS A 161 17.81 27.88 -23.85
C LYS A 161 17.28 28.05 -25.27
N VAL A 162 16.11 27.52 -25.56
CA VAL A 162 15.45 27.73 -26.86
C VAL A 162 14.99 29.19 -26.97
N ASP A 163 14.42 29.75 -25.91
CA ASP A 163 14.01 31.16 -25.88
C ASP A 163 15.23 32.09 -26.01
N ASP A 164 16.32 31.85 -25.27
CA ASP A 164 17.58 32.60 -25.38
C ASP A 164 18.19 32.54 -26.78
N LEU A 165 18.09 31.38 -27.44
CA LEU A 165 18.54 31.21 -28.83
C LEU A 165 17.64 31.97 -29.82
N CYS A 166 16.32 31.91 -29.65
CA CYS A 166 15.38 32.64 -30.47
C CYS A 166 15.58 34.16 -30.36
N ASP A 167 15.77 34.67 -29.14
CA ASP A 167 16.01 36.09 -28.88
C ASP A 167 17.31 36.56 -29.53
N LYS A 168 18.39 35.76 -29.46
CA LYS A 168 19.67 36.07 -30.12
C LYS A 168 19.60 36.02 -31.65
N ILE A 169 18.83 35.11 -32.22
CA ILE A 169 18.58 35.06 -33.67
C ILE A 169 17.76 36.28 -34.12
N LEU A 170 16.77 36.69 -33.31
CA LEU A 170 16.00 37.90 -33.57
C LEU A 170 16.88 39.15 -33.48
N ASP A 171 17.73 39.28 -32.45
CA ASP A 171 18.64 40.41 -32.29
C ASP A 171 19.71 40.47 -33.38
N SER A 172 20.24 39.32 -33.80
CA SER A 172 21.21 39.25 -34.90
C SER A 172 20.62 39.55 -36.28
N SER A 173 19.32 39.29 -36.48
CA SER A 173 18.60 39.70 -37.69
C SER A 173 18.40 41.22 -37.81
N GLN A 174 18.46 41.96 -36.70
CA GLN A 174 18.29 43.42 -36.66
C GLN A 174 19.62 44.17 -36.85
N LEU A 175 20.76 43.50 -36.67
CA LEU A 175 22.10 44.07 -36.85
C LEU A 175 22.69 43.63 -38.20
N GLU A 176 22.31 44.33 -39.27
CA GLU A 176 23.09 44.28 -40.52
C GLU A 176 24.57 44.63 -40.22
N LYS A 177 25.45 43.63 -40.35
CA LYS A 177 26.88 43.67 -40.76
C LYS A 177 28.01 43.27 -39.82
N ASP A 178 27.83 42.98 -38.53
CA ASP A 178 29.01 42.72 -37.68
C ASP A 178 29.00 41.43 -36.83
N ILE A 179 28.09 40.50 -37.10
CA ILE A 179 28.03 39.28 -36.31
C ILE A 179 28.71 38.16 -37.09
N ASN A 180 29.96 37.90 -36.72
CA ASN A 180 30.55 36.57 -36.76
C ASN A 180 29.70 35.67 -35.85
N PHE A 181 28.46 35.40 -36.26
CA PHE A 181 27.52 34.54 -35.56
C PHE A 181 28.03 33.15 -35.84
N ASP A 182 28.97 32.71 -35.01
CA ASP A 182 29.43 31.34 -35.02
C ASP A 182 28.29 30.51 -34.43
N VAL A 183 27.31 30.22 -35.31
CA VAL A 183 26.13 29.37 -35.10
C VAL A 183 26.50 28.14 -34.28
N GLU A 184 27.73 27.65 -34.47
CA GLU A 184 28.28 26.45 -33.85
C GLU A 184 28.63 26.63 -32.36
N ASP A 185 29.06 27.82 -31.92
CA ASP A 185 29.39 28.11 -30.52
C ASP A 185 28.14 28.39 -29.66
N GLU A 186 27.11 29.05 -30.23
CA GLU A 186 25.86 29.33 -29.52
C GLU A 186 24.91 28.13 -29.44
N ILE A 187 24.95 27.24 -30.41
CA ILE A 187 24.06 26.06 -30.44
C ILE A 187 24.66 24.87 -29.66
N LYS A 188 25.99 24.81 -29.51
CA LYS A 188 26.69 23.82 -28.68
C LYS A 188 26.11 23.64 -27.27
N PRO A 189 25.84 24.70 -26.48
CA PRO A 189 25.27 24.56 -25.14
C PRO A 189 23.85 23.98 -25.17
N LEU A 190 23.06 24.23 -26.22
CA LEU A 190 21.73 23.66 -26.41
C LEU A 190 21.81 22.16 -26.75
N PHE A 191 22.63 21.76 -27.73
CA PHE A 191 22.84 20.33 -28.04
C PHE A 191 23.43 19.56 -26.86
N SER A 192 24.33 20.18 -26.08
CA SER A 192 24.86 19.55 -24.88
C SER A 192 23.77 19.29 -23.82
N ALA A 193 22.80 20.21 -23.70
CA ALA A 193 21.68 20.09 -22.78
C ALA A 193 20.70 19.02 -23.24
N ILE A 194 20.35 19.03 -24.52
CA ILE A 194 19.50 18.01 -25.15
C ILE A 194 20.13 16.63 -24.99
N LYS A 195 21.43 16.49 -25.29
CA LYS A 195 22.15 15.22 -25.13
C LYS A 195 22.23 14.76 -23.67
N LYS A 196 22.36 15.70 -22.73
CA LYS A 196 22.36 15.42 -21.29
C LYS A 196 20.98 14.94 -20.82
N GLU A 197 19.90 15.59 -21.26
CA GLU A 197 18.53 15.19 -20.93
C GLU A 197 18.14 13.87 -21.59
N MET A 198 18.49 13.64 -22.86
CA MET A 198 18.30 12.33 -23.49
C MET A 198 19.05 11.22 -22.75
N LYS A 199 20.26 11.48 -22.26
CA LYS A 199 21.01 10.50 -21.47
C LYS A 199 20.37 10.22 -20.11
N LYS A 200 19.89 11.25 -19.39
CA LYS A 200 19.17 11.07 -18.13
C LYS A 200 17.88 10.26 -18.33
N LEU A 201 17.11 10.57 -19.37
CA LEU A 201 15.89 9.85 -19.70
C LEU A 201 16.15 8.38 -20.07
N LEU A 202 17.34 8.06 -20.59
CA LEU A 202 17.75 6.69 -20.90
C LEU A 202 18.26 5.94 -19.66
N ASP A 203 18.89 6.64 -18.70
CA ASP A 203 19.44 6.08 -17.47
C ASP A 203 18.35 5.86 -16.39
N ASP A 204 17.25 6.61 -16.41
CA ASP A 204 16.10 6.49 -15.47
C ASP A 204 15.13 5.33 -15.80
N ASP A 205 15.29 4.68 -16.96
CA ASP A 205 14.50 3.50 -17.39
C ASP A 205 15.13 2.15 -16.93
N ILE A 206 16.20 2.16 -16.12
CA ILE A 206 16.86 0.99 -15.48
C ILE A 206 16.67 1.02 -13.97
#